data_AF-A5AYV6-F1
#
_entry.id   AF-A5AYV6-F1
#
_cell.length_a   1.000
_cell.length_b   1.000
_cell.length_c   1.000
_cell.angle_alpha   90.00
_cell.angle_beta   90.00
_cell.angle_gamma   90.00
#
_symmetry.space_group_name_H-M   'P 1'
#
loop_
_entity.id
_entity.type
_entity.pdbx_description
1 polymer ?
#
loop_
_entity_poly.entity_id
_entity_poly.type
_entity_poly.pdbx_seq_one_letter_code
_entity_poly.pdbx_strand_id
1 'polypeptide(L)'
;MSLSLNPTSFSFFLFSLYFLSLPVGTSSLPVVGITYTHDPRHDHDHTPPSHVASTLHSLKLSAVRLPESDPSVVRDFSYSNISLLLNIPNSLIPAIASNRSNALRWLYHHVIPFYPRSKVSTISVGNDILDTSSDLADFLLPAIRNVHLGLRDLGIQKISVSTTFSFINIMTTSFPPSAAEFQEPVSELLIKPLLQFLDDTNSSFLINLYPYNVYRLNSEIPIGFALFQQHPFNYRDDLTTGVRYRNLFDMMVDSVISAMAVAGHESIPVIVTETGWPSSGDASEIDASPAYAEMYINGLVTHLSSGSWYTAAERGGGGDLHI
;
A
#
# COMPACT_ATOMS: atom_id res chain seq x y z
N MET A 1 -16.28 -82.95 -1.08
CA MET A 1 -15.03 -82.17 -1.12
C MET A 1 -15.43 -80.71 -0.97
N SER A 2 -15.59 -80.26 0.27
CA SER A 2 -16.09 -78.93 0.61
C SER A 2 -15.27 -78.42 1.78
N LEU A 3 -14.46 -77.39 1.50
CA LEU A 3 -13.51 -76.81 2.42
C LEU A 3 -14.20 -75.91 3.44
N SER A 4 -13.78 -76.12 4.68
CA SER A 4 -13.91 -75.30 5.89
C SER A 4 -13.15 -73.96 5.74
N LEU A 5 -13.36 -72.85 6.48
CA LEU A 5 -13.37 -72.60 7.92
C LEU A 5 -13.87 -71.14 8.13
N ASN A 6 -14.54 -70.89 9.26
CA ASN A 6 -14.74 -69.57 9.93
C ASN A 6 -13.40 -69.04 10.51
N PRO A 7 -13.28 -67.86 11.21
CA PRO A 7 -14.22 -66.77 11.50
C PRO A 7 -13.63 -65.32 11.42
N THR A 8 -14.49 -64.32 11.62
CA THR A 8 -14.23 -62.97 12.20
C THR A 8 -13.18 -62.07 11.54
N SER A 9 -13.66 -61.05 10.79
CA SER A 9 -12.93 -59.79 10.61
C SER A 9 -13.81 -58.63 11.06
N PHE A 10 -13.31 -57.89 12.06
CA PHE A 10 -13.88 -56.68 12.64
C PHE A 10 -13.79 -55.56 11.58
N SER A 11 -14.93 -55.05 11.12
CA SER A 11 -14.96 -53.88 10.22
C SER A 11 -14.86 -52.61 11.07
N PHE A 12 -13.66 -52.07 11.23
CA PHE A 12 -13.46 -50.71 11.71
C PHE A 12 -13.62 -49.75 10.51
N PHE A 13 -14.74 -49.04 10.47
CA PHE A 13 -14.85 -47.82 9.68
C PHE A 13 -13.95 -46.76 10.34
N LEU A 14 -12.74 -46.58 9.80
CA LEU A 14 -11.89 -45.44 10.11
C LEU A 14 -12.43 -44.21 9.38
N PHE A 15 -13.32 -43.47 10.06
CA PHE A 15 -13.54 -42.06 9.77
C PHE A 15 -12.41 -41.30 10.47
N SER A 16 -11.37 -40.92 9.73
CA SER A 16 -10.33 -40.03 10.26
C SER A 16 -10.11 -38.89 9.29
N LEU A 17 -10.59 -37.73 9.71
CA LEU A 17 -10.41 -36.41 9.12
C LEU A 17 -8.98 -36.22 8.61
N TYR A 18 -8.85 -35.98 7.30
CA TYR A 18 -7.72 -35.19 6.82
C TYR A 18 -7.87 -33.80 7.42
N PHE A 19 -7.14 -33.52 8.50
CA PHE A 19 -6.77 -32.14 8.79
C PHE A 19 -5.86 -31.70 7.64
N LEU A 20 -6.45 -31.10 6.60
CA LEU A 20 -5.73 -30.06 5.86
C LEU A 20 -5.33 -29.05 6.94
N SER A 21 -4.07 -29.08 7.35
CA SER A 21 -3.46 -27.92 7.97
C SER A 21 -3.49 -26.84 6.88
N LEU A 22 -4.58 -26.07 6.83
CA LEU A 22 -4.57 -24.75 6.24
C LEU A 22 -3.34 -24.06 6.84
N PRO A 23 -2.48 -23.41 6.04
CA PRO A 23 -1.47 -22.56 6.61
C PRO A 23 -2.23 -21.54 7.47
N VAL A 24 -2.05 -21.65 8.79
CA VAL A 24 -2.38 -20.56 9.69
C VAL A 24 -1.48 -19.43 9.21
N GLY A 25 -2.04 -18.53 8.39
CA GLY A 25 -1.39 -17.28 8.05
C GLY A 25 -1.03 -16.63 9.37
N THR A 26 0.26 -16.50 9.64
CA THR A 26 0.74 -15.77 10.80
C THR A 26 0.33 -14.31 10.57
N SER A 27 -0.78 -13.91 11.19
CA SER A 27 -1.39 -12.60 11.03
C SER A 27 -0.54 -11.54 11.71
N SER A 28 0.26 -10.80 10.94
CA SER A 28 0.90 -9.58 11.43
C SER A 28 -0.09 -8.43 11.37
N LEU A 29 -0.18 -7.65 12.45
CA LEU A 29 -0.84 -6.34 12.42
C LEU A 29 -0.33 -5.50 11.24
N PRO A 30 -1.17 -4.64 10.64
CA PRO A 30 -0.74 -3.78 9.56
C PRO A 30 0.45 -2.95 10.04
N VAL A 31 1.50 -2.93 9.22
CA VAL A 31 2.67 -2.10 9.47
C VAL A 31 2.22 -0.65 9.25
N VAL A 32 2.34 0.16 10.30
CA VAL A 32 2.07 1.61 10.22
C VAL A 32 3.39 2.37 10.10
N GLY A 33 3.48 3.23 9.09
CA GLY A 33 4.60 4.10 8.82
C GLY A 33 4.26 5.59 8.78
N ILE A 34 5.26 6.41 8.44
CA ILE A 34 5.10 7.83 8.15
C ILE A 34 5.81 8.22 6.87
N THR A 35 5.36 9.30 6.24
CA THR A 35 6.15 10.00 5.22
C THR A 35 7.08 11.00 5.91
N TYR A 36 8.38 10.88 5.65
CA TYR A 36 9.39 11.81 6.16
C TYR A 36 9.97 12.60 4.99
N THR A 37 9.65 13.89 4.94
CA THR A 37 10.22 14.86 4.00
C THR A 37 11.33 15.65 4.68
N HIS A 38 12.43 15.85 3.97
CA HIS A 38 13.52 16.71 4.42
C HIS A 38 13.47 18.01 3.62
N ASP A 39 13.13 19.14 4.25
CA ASP A 39 13.22 20.46 3.61
C ASP A 39 14.58 21.11 3.92
N PRO A 40 15.53 21.14 2.97
CA PRO A 40 16.83 21.76 3.19
C PRO A 40 16.77 23.29 3.35
N ARG A 41 15.61 23.94 3.13
CA ARG A 41 15.44 25.39 3.30
C ARG A 41 15.12 25.81 4.74
N HIS A 42 14.80 24.86 5.62
CA HIS A 42 14.41 25.09 7.01
C HIS A 42 15.31 24.37 8.03
N ASP A 43 16.61 24.27 7.71
CA ASP A 43 17.69 23.57 8.45
C ASP A 43 17.91 24.03 9.93
N HIS A 44 17.11 24.96 10.44
CA HIS A 44 17.23 25.50 11.79
C HIS A 44 16.30 24.85 12.84
N ASP A 45 15.34 24.02 12.44
CA ASP A 45 14.34 23.45 13.39
C ASP A 45 14.03 21.96 13.18
N HIS A 46 14.88 21.24 12.44
CA HIS A 46 14.63 19.82 12.17
C HIS A 46 15.26 18.90 13.21
N THR A 47 14.42 18.02 13.76
CA THR A 47 14.84 16.90 14.59
C THR A 47 15.79 16.00 13.76
N PRO A 48 17.04 15.77 14.18
CA PRO A 48 17.97 14.91 13.44
C PRO A 48 17.33 13.55 13.11
N PRO A 49 17.59 12.94 11.95
CA PRO A 49 16.93 11.69 11.57
C PRO A 49 17.18 10.53 12.57
N SER A 50 18.27 10.59 13.35
CA SER A 50 18.49 9.68 14.50
C SER A 50 17.43 9.83 15.60
N HIS A 51 17.00 11.06 15.89
CA HIS A 51 15.87 11.32 16.78
C HIS A 51 14.56 10.88 16.14
N VAL A 52 14.40 11.02 14.82
CA VAL A 52 13.22 10.51 14.09
C VAL A 52 13.10 9.01 14.28
N ALA A 53 14.16 8.24 14.03
CA ALA A 53 14.15 6.79 14.26
C ALA A 53 13.79 6.42 15.72
N SER A 54 14.35 7.13 16.71
CA SER A 54 14.01 6.91 18.12
C SER A 54 12.55 7.25 18.45
N THR A 55 12.02 8.31 17.84
CA THR A 55 10.62 8.73 17.99
C THR A 55 9.69 7.70 17.38
N LEU A 56 10.02 7.19 16.20
CA LEU A 56 9.25 6.15 15.53
C LEU A 56 9.16 4.87 16.37
N HIS A 57 10.27 4.45 16.97
CA HIS A 57 10.24 3.33 17.91
C HIS A 57 9.34 3.60 19.12
N SER A 58 9.37 4.81 19.69
CA SER A 58 8.50 5.19 20.81
C SER A 58 7.01 5.17 20.42
N LEU A 59 6.71 5.51 19.16
CA LEU A 59 5.37 5.47 18.58
C LEU A 59 5.00 4.10 18.00
N LYS A 60 5.88 3.08 18.13
CA LYS A 60 5.73 1.74 17.56
C LYS A 60 5.52 1.72 16.03
N LEU A 61 6.03 2.74 15.36
CA LEU A 61 6.06 2.84 13.90
C LEU A 61 7.28 2.08 13.37
N SER A 62 7.09 1.33 12.28
CA SER A 62 8.13 0.43 11.75
C SER A 62 8.39 0.58 10.26
N ALA A 63 7.77 1.56 9.62
CA ALA A 63 8.02 1.93 8.23
C ALA A 63 8.17 3.44 8.05
N VAL A 64 8.97 3.85 7.08
CA VAL A 64 9.14 5.24 6.65
C VAL A 64 9.18 5.30 5.13
N ARG A 65 8.39 6.21 4.56
CA ARG A 65 8.49 6.63 3.17
C ARG A 65 9.39 7.85 3.06
N LEU A 66 10.30 7.84 2.08
CA LEU A 66 11.22 8.94 1.77
C LEU A 66 10.97 9.45 0.35
N PRO A 67 10.17 10.52 0.16
CA PRO A 67 9.81 11.02 -1.17
C PRO A 67 11.02 11.50 -2.00
N GLU A 68 12.02 12.12 -1.37
CA GLU A 68 13.25 12.56 -2.06
C GLU A 68 14.36 11.50 -2.10
N SER A 69 14.23 10.40 -1.36
CA SER A 69 15.26 9.34 -1.21
C SER A 69 16.67 9.86 -0.91
N ASP A 70 16.79 10.90 -0.07
CA ASP A 70 18.08 11.51 0.28
C ASP A 70 19.03 10.47 0.90
N PRO A 71 20.21 10.19 0.30
CA PRO A 71 21.18 9.23 0.81
C PRO A 71 21.62 9.50 2.26
N SER A 72 21.67 10.77 2.69
CA SER A 72 22.01 11.14 4.06
C SER A 72 20.96 10.65 5.05
N VAL A 73 19.68 10.84 4.73
CA VAL A 73 18.54 10.36 5.52
C VAL A 73 18.48 8.83 5.53
N VAL A 74 18.68 8.18 4.37
CA VAL A 74 18.71 6.71 4.29
C VAL A 74 19.79 6.12 5.20
N ARG A 75 20.96 6.77 5.29
CA ARG A 75 22.04 6.34 6.18
C ARG A 75 21.65 6.41 7.65
N ASP A 76 20.90 7.41 8.05
CA ASP A 76 20.57 7.64 9.46
C ASP A 76 19.60 6.57 10.01
N PHE A 77 18.86 5.90 9.14
CA PHE A 77 18.06 4.71 9.49
C PHE A 77 18.88 3.40 9.58
N SER A 78 20.21 3.44 9.46
CA SER A 78 21.06 2.25 9.57
C SER A 78 20.85 1.56 10.92
N TYR A 79 20.66 0.24 10.89
CA TYR A 79 20.46 -0.63 12.06
C TYR A 79 19.21 -0.34 12.91
N SER A 80 18.31 0.54 12.46
CA SER A 80 17.04 0.82 13.15
C SER A 80 15.98 -0.28 12.98
N ASN A 81 16.15 -1.19 12.01
CA ASN A 81 15.14 -2.17 11.58
C ASN A 81 13.82 -1.55 11.05
N ILE A 82 13.78 -0.23 10.85
CA ILE A 82 12.67 0.48 10.21
C ILE A 82 12.72 0.22 8.70
N SER A 83 11.59 -0.20 8.14
CA SER A 83 11.42 -0.47 6.71
C SER A 83 11.37 0.83 5.92
N LEU A 84 12.15 0.94 4.84
CA LEU A 84 12.19 2.14 4.01
C LEU A 84 11.53 1.90 2.65
N LEU A 85 10.60 2.78 2.30
CA LEU A 85 10.07 2.95 0.95
C LEU A 85 10.77 4.15 0.30
N LEU A 86 11.57 3.89 -0.72
CA LEU A 86 12.27 4.92 -1.49
C LEU A 86 11.48 5.28 -2.74
N ASN A 87 11.59 6.51 -3.19
CA ASN A 87 10.97 7.02 -4.40
C ASN A 87 12.01 7.47 -5.43
N ILE A 88 11.87 6.99 -6.67
CA ILE A 88 12.58 7.50 -7.84
C ILE A 88 11.77 8.68 -8.41
N PRO A 89 12.35 9.88 -8.57
CA PRO A 89 11.64 11.03 -9.13
C PRO A 89 11.10 10.78 -10.56
N ASN A 90 9.93 11.36 -10.86
CA ASN A 90 9.28 11.27 -12.17
C ASN A 90 10.21 11.71 -13.33
N SER A 91 11.08 12.68 -13.09
CA SER A 91 12.05 13.20 -14.07
C SER A 91 13.10 12.18 -14.53
N LEU A 92 13.36 11.12 -13.75
CA LEU A 92 14.32 10.08 -14.11
C LEU A 92 13.70 8.93 -14.91
N ILE A 93 12.36 8.83 -14.95
CA ILE A 93 11.64 7.71 -15.56
C ILE A 93 12.05 7.51 -17.02
N PRO A 94 12.04 8.53 -17.92
CA PRO A 94 12.40 8.30 -19.32
C PRO A 94 13.84 7.78 -19.49
N ALA A 95 14.79 8.35 -18.74
CA ALA A 95 16.19 7.94 -18.82
C ALA A 95 16.40 6.50 -18.32
N ILE A 96 15.70 6.10 -17.25
CA ILE A 96 15.74 4.75 -16.70
C ILE A 96 15.05 3.77 -17.65
N ALA A 97 13.92 4.14 -18.25
CA ALA A 97 13.20 3.36 -19.24
C ALA A 97 14.07 3.03 -20.46
N SER A 98 14.75 4.05 -21.02
CA SER A 98 15.56 3.88 -22.22
C SER A 98 16.88 3.16 -21.99
N ASN A 99 17.45 3.21 -20.78
CA ASN A 99 18.74 2.59 -20.50
C ASN A 99 18.86 2.11 -19.05
N ARG A 100 18.91 0.80 -18.87
CA ARG A 100 19.09 0.12 -17.58
C ARG A 100 20.33 0.58 -16.80
N SER A 101 21.38 1.07 -17.46
CA SER A 101 22.57 1.61 -16.78
C SER A 101 22.23 2.83 -15.90
N ASN A 102 21.17 3.58 -16.24
CA ASN A 102 20.67 4.67 -15.39
C ASN A 102 19.96 4.13 -14.14
N ALA A 103 19.24 3.01 -14.26
CA ALA A 103 18.66 2.30 -13.11
C ALA A 103 19.76 1.83 -12.15
N LEU A 104 20.81 1.19 -12.69
CA LEU A 104 21.98 0.76 -11.89
C LEU A 104 22.66 1.95 -11.21
N ARG A 105 22.86 3.07 -11.93
CA ARG A 105 23.44 4.28 -11.34
C ARG A 105 22.63 4.79 -10.15
N TRP A 106 21.30 4.82 -10.28
CA TRP A 106 20.42 5.20 -9.18
C TRP A 106 20.56 4.25 -7.98
N LEU A 107 20.54 2.93 -8.22
CA LEU A 107 20.71 1.92 -7.18
C LEU A 107 22.08 2.03 -6.47
N TYR A 108 23.17 2.27 -7.21
CA TYR A 108 24.50 2.47 -6.64
C TYR A 108 24.60 3.72 -5.76
N HIS A 109 23.78 4.73 -6.03
CA HIS A 109 23.79 5.98 -5.27
C HIS A 109 22.87 5.94 -4.05
N HIS A 110 21.66 5.37 -4.19
CA HIS A 110 20.60 5.46 -3.17
C HIS A 110 20.40 4.18 -2.37
N VAL A 111 20.88 3.01 -2.83
CA VAL A 111 20.60 1.71 -2.18
C VAL A 111 21.87 1.01 -1.72
N ILE A 112 22.81 0.77 -2.63
CA ILE A 112 24.01 -0.05 -2.36
C ILE A 112 24.86 0.45 -1.18
N PRO A 113 25.07 1.75 -0.95
CA PRO A 113 25.89 2.21 0.17
C PRO A 113 25.29 1.90 1.54
N PHE A 114 23.97 1.65 1.60
CA PHE A 114 23.22 1.52 2.85
C PHE A 114 22.67 0.11 3.07
N TYR A 115 22.40 -0.64 2.01
CA TYR A 115 21.88 -2.00 2.11
C TYR A 115 22.97 -3.01 2.53
N PRO A 116 22.71 -3.95 3.47
CA PRO A 116 21.46 -4.20 4.18
C PRO A 116 21.34 -3.50 5.55
N ARG A 117 22.27 -2.58 5.90
CA ARG A 117 22.23 -1.87 7.20
C ARG A 117 20.96 -1.05 7.38
N SER A 118 20.58 -0.30 6.34
CA SER A 118 19.27 0.32 6.23
C SER A 118 18.33 -0.65 5.50
N LYS A 119 17.18 -0.93 6.10
CA LYS A 119 16.21 -1.90 5.59
C LYS A 119 15.34 -1.27 4.50
N VAL A 120 15.91 -1.08 3.31
CA VAL A 120 15.13 -0.74 2.12
C VAL A 120 14.26 -1.94 1.75
N SER A 121 12.94 -1.77 1.76
CA SER A 121 11.97 -2.84 1.42
C SER A 121 11.32 -2.64 0.07
N THR A 122 11.08 -1.39 -0.33
CA THR A 122 10.29 -1.08 -1.52
C THR A 122 10.87 0.14 -2.23
N ILE A 123 10.88 0.10 -3.56
CA ILE A 123 11.20 1.24 -4.41
C ILE A 123 9.98 1.56 -5.27
N SER A 124 9.44 2.78 -5.11
CA SER A 124 8.46 3.35 -6.02
C SER A 124 9.18 4.04 -7.17
N VAL A 125 8.87 3.66 -8.41
CA VAL A 125 9.36 4.32 -9.62
C VAL A 125 8.36 5.38 -10.02
N GLY A 126 8.55 6.59 -9.48
CA GLY A 126 7.62 7.70 -9.65
C GLY A 126 6.58 7.80 -8.53
N ASN A 127 5.93 8.95 -8.50
CA ASN A 127 4.80 9.27 -7.63
C ASN A 127 3.74 10.01 -8.43
N ASP A 128 2.50 9.54 -8.37
CA ASP A 128 1.33 10.17 -8.98
C ASP A 128 1.57 10.59 -10.43
N ILE A 129 2.18 9.70 -11.22
CA ILE A 129 2.73 10.03 -12.53
C ILE A 129 1.69 10.60 -13.51
N LEU A 130 0.42 10.21 -13.34
CA LEU A 130 -0.70 10.65 -14.16
C LEU A 130 -1.05 12.12 -13.94
N ASP A 131 -0.70 12.69 -12.78
CA ASP A 131 -0.85 14.14 -12.51
C ASP A 131 0.22 14.97 -13.20
N THR A 132 1.39 14.38 -13.45
CA THR A 132 2.54 15.11 -14.00
C THR A 132 2.44 15.20 -15.52
N SER A 133 2.21 14.08 -16.20
CA SER A 133 2.06 14.05 -17.66
C SER A 133 1.60 12.67 -18.15
N SER A 134 0.64 12.65 -19.08
CA SER A 134 0.21 11.43 -19.78
C SER A 134 1.36 10.70 -20.48
N ASP A 135 2.33 11.44 -21.01
CA ASP A 135 3.42 10.90 -21.82
C ASP A 135 4.41 10.04 -21.00
N LEU A 136 4.43 10.18 -19.67
CA LEU A 136 5.27 9.36 -18.81
C LEU A 136 4.74 7.91 -18.66
N ALA A 137 3.46 7.67 -18.97
CA ALA A 137 2.85 6.35 -18.85
C ALA A 137 3.58 5.30 -19.70
N ASP A 138 3.98 5.67 -20.93
CA ASP A 138 4.67 4.77 -21.87
C ASP A 138 6.07 4.36 -21.38
N PHE A 139 6.70 5.19 -20.54
CA PHE A 139 8.03 4.93 -19.99
C PHE A 139 8.00 4.19 -18.65
N LEU A 140 6.86 4.19 -17.96
CA LEU A 140 6.78 3.72 -16.58
C LEU A 140 7.11 2.23 -16.45
N LEU A 141 6.41 1.36 -17.17
CA LEU A 141 6.61 -0.08 -17.06
C LEU A 141 8.02 -0.51 -17.50
N PRO A 142 8.60 0.00 -18.61
CA PRO A 142 10.02 -0.22 -18.91
C PRO A 142 10.97 0.25 -17.81
N ALA A 143 10.70 1.39 -17.17
CA ALA A 143 11.54 1.88 -16.07
C ALA A 143 11.48 0.98 -14.84
N ILE A 144 10.27 0.58 -14.41
CA ILE A 144 10.05 -0.37 -13.32
C ILE A 144 10.79 -1.68 -13.56
N ARG A 145 10.67 -2.24 -14.77
CA ARG A 145 11.40 -3.45 -15.17
C ARG A 145 12.91 -3.27 -15.10
N ASN A 146 13.44 -2.15 -15.57
CA ASN A 146 14.88 -1.88 -15.52
C ASN A 146 15.42 -1.73 -14.08
N VAL A 147 14.64 -1.15 -13.16
CA VAL A 147 15.00 -1.08 -11.74
C VAL A 147 14.98 -2.47 -11.10
N HIS A 148 13.93 -3.27 -11.36
CA HIS A 148 13.84 -4.64 -10.88
C HIS A 148 15.02 -5.49 -11.39
N LEU A 149 15.31 -5.47 -12.70
CA LEU A 149 16.44 -6.18 -13.28
C LEU A 149 17.78 -5.67 -12.72
N GLY A 150 17.92 -4.37 -12.49
CA GLY A 150 19.11 -3.81 -11.84
C GLY A 150 19.34 -4.37 -10.44
N LEU A 151 18.28 -4.53 -9.64
CA LEU A 151 18.36 -5.20 -8.34
C LEU A 151 18.77 -6.67 -8.49
N ARG A 152 18.23 -7.39 -9.48
CA ARG A 152 18.61 -8.79 -9.76
C ARG A 152 20.07 -8.93 -10.17
N ASP A 153 20.58 -8.04 -11.04
CA ASP A 153 21.98 -8.00 -11.45
C ASP A 153 22.93 -7.79 -10.24
N LEU A 154 22.47 -7.05 -9.23
CA LEU A 154 23.18 -6.80 -7.97
C LEU A 154 22.98 -7.92 -6.92
N GLY A 155 22.24 -8.98 -7.25
CA GLY A 155 21.94 -10.09 -6.34
C GLY A 155 20.92 -9.75 -5.24
N ILE A 156 20.21 -8.63 -5.35
CA ILE A 156 19.24 -8.16 -4.34
C ILE A 156 17.85 -8.64 -4.73
N GLN A 157 17.33 -9.60 -3.96
CA GLN A 157 16.01 -10.22 -4.19
C GLN A 157 14.88 -9.64 -3.33
N LYS A 158 15.21 -9.10 -2.16
CA LYS A 158 14.25 -8.74 -1.10
C LYS A 158 13.56 -7.39 -1.28
N ILE A 159 14.05 -6.54 -2.18
CA ILE A 159 13.46 -5.23 -2.44
C ILE A 159 12.40 -5.39 -3.54
N SER A 160 11.15 -5.01 -3.23
CA SER A 160 10.06 -4.95 -4.20
C SER A 160 10.11 -3.65 -5.00
N VAL A 161 9.60 -3.67 -6.23
CA VAL A 161 9.58 -2.49 -7.11
C VAL A 161 8.16 -2.29 -7.61
N SER A 162 7.65 -1.08 -7.49
CA SER A 162 6.31 -0.72 -7.92
C SER A 162 6.27 0.76 -8.33
N THR A 163 5.09 1.36 -8.43
CA THR A 163 4.89 2.80 -8.65
C THR A 163 3.70 3.25 -7.82
N THR A 164 3.75 4.48 -7.34
CA THR A 164 2.68 5.06 -6.53
C THR A 164 1.67 5.78 -7.41
N PHE A 165 0.39 5.47 -7.21
CA PHE A 165 -0.73 6.15 -7.85
C PHE A 165 -1.52 7.00 -6.86
N SER A 166 -2.32 7.91 -7.40
CA SER A 166 -3.31 8.68 -6.64
C SER A 166 -4.69 8.08 -6.88
N PHE A 167 -5.43 7.81 -5.80
CA PHE A 167 -6.78 7.24 -5.86
C PHE A 167 -7.70 7.96 -6.84
N ILE A 168 -7.79 9.29 -6.70
CA ILE A 168 -8.74 10.10 -7.49
C ILE A 168 -8.40 10.12 -8.98
N ASN A 169 -7.18 9.74 -9.35
CA ASN A 169 -6.68 9.77 -10.72
C ASN A 169 -6.63 8.40 -11.38
N ILE A 170 -6.93 7.32 -10.66
CA ILE A 170 -6.97 5.99 -11.26
C ILE A 170 -8.33 5.33 -11.18
N MET A 171 -9.26 5.87 -10.39
CA MET A 171 -10.59 5.28 -10.18
C MET A 171 -11.65 6.04 -10.97
N THR A 172 -12.45 5.36 -11.79
CA THR A 172 -13.65 5.97 -12.44
C THR A 172 -14.86 5.87 -11.52
N THR A 173 -15.21 4.63 -11.18
CA THR A 173 -16.27 4.33 -10.21
C THR A 173 -15.56 3.90 -8.94
N SER A 174 -15.74 4.66 -7.87
CA SER A 174 -15.14 4.34 -6.57
C SER A 174 -16.12 3.68 -5.63
N PHE A 175 -17.41 4.03 -5.67
CA PHE A 175 -18.39 3.59 -4.67
C PHE A 175 -19.70 3.13 -5.31
N PRO A 176 -20.35 2.07 -4.77
CA PRO A 176 -19.86 1.21 -3.68
C PRO A 176 -18.62 0.39 -4.11
N PRO A 177 -17.76 -0.05 -3.18
CA PRO A 177 -16.53 -0.77 -3.52
C PRO A 177 -16.72 -1.97 -4.45
N SER A 178 -17.80 -2.74 -4.32
CA SER A 178 -18.10 -3.87 -5.22
C SER A 178 -18.21 -3.52 -6.70
N ALA A 179 -18.47 -2.26 -7.02
CA ALA A 179 -18.61 -1.75 -8.38
C ALA A 179 -17.38 -0.91 -8.79
N ALA A 180 -16.30 -0.96 -8.00
CA ALA A 180 -15.14 -0.13 -8.23
C ALA A 180 -14.34 -0.63 -9.44
N GLU A 181 -13.93 0.32 -10.28
CA GLU A 181 -13.19 0.05 -11.51
C GLU A 181 -12.12 1.13 -11.74
N PHE A 182 -10.97 0.70 -12.25
CA PHE A 182 -9.94 1.61 -12.71
C PHE A 182 -10.39 2.36 -13.97
N GLN A 183 -9.90 3.59 -14.15
CA GLN A 183 -10.32 4.43 -15.27
C GLN A 183 -9.76 3.96 -16.61
N GLU A 184 -10.58 3.95 -17.66
CA GLU A 184 -10.14 3.73 -19.03
C GLU A 184 -9.72 5.05 -19.70
N PRO A 185 -8.69 5.07 -20.56
CA PRO A 185 -7.91 3.91 -21.05
C PRO A 185 -6.71 3.52 -20.17
N VAL A 186 -6.53 4.15 -19.00
CA VAL A 186 -5.37 3.94 -18.12
C VAL A 186 -5.32 2.50 -17.57
N SER A 187 -6.49 1.93 -17.28
CA SER A 187 -6.68 0.56 -16.82
C SER A 187 -6.05 -0.44 -17.79
N GLU A 188 -6.46 -0.43 -19.08
CA GLU A 188 -5.91 -1.33 -20.09
C GLU A 188 -4.45 -1.03 -20.44
N LEU A 189 -4.09 0.24 -20.60
CA LEU A 189 -2.78 0.61 -21.14
C LEU A 189 -1.65 0.55 -20.11
N LEU A 190 -1.97 0.74 -18.82
CA LEU A 190 -0.96 0.89 -17.77
C LEU A 190 -1.20 -0.03 -16.58
N ILE A 191 -2.39 -0.01 -15.99
CA ILE A 191 -2.63 -0.70 -14.71
C ILE A 191 -2.58 -2.21 -14.89
N LYS A 192 -3.30 -2.80 -15.84
CA LYS A 192 -3.29 -4.26 -16.06
C LYS A 192 -1.88 -4.81 -16.37
N PRO A 193 -1.09 -4.22 -17.30
CA PRO A 193 0.30 -4.64 -17.52
C PRO A 193 1.19 -4.50 -16.28
N LEU A 194 0.94 -3.50 -15.43
CA LEU A 194 1.65 -3.31 -14.17
C LEU A 194 1.25 -4.38 -13.15
N LEU A 195 -0.04 -4.64 -12.95
CA LEU A 195 -0.51 -5.66 -12.00
C LEU A 195 0.08 -7.03 -12.33
N GLN A 196 0.11 -7.40 -13.62
CA GLN A 196 0.80 -8.62 -14.05
C GLN A 196 2.29 -8.63 -13.64
N PHE A 197 3.00 -7.51 -13.82
CA PHE A 197 4.39 -7.41 -13.38
C PHE A 197 4.53 -7.53 -11.86
N LEU A 198 3.59 -6.96 -11.09
CA LEU A 198 3.63 -7.03 -9.63
C LEU A 198 3.42 -8.47 -9.14
N ASP A 199 2.46 -9.20 -9.73
CA ASP A 199 2.26 -10.63 -9.46
C ASP A 199 3.50 -11.47 -9.81
N ASP A 200 4.06 -11.28 -11.01
CA ASP A 200 5.25 -12.01 -11.48
C ASP A 200 6.48 -11.80 -10.59
N THR A 201 6.53 -10.67 -9.89
CA THR A 201 7.67 -10.27 -9.05
C THR A 201 7.39 -10.34 -7.54
N ASN A 202 6.20 -10.79 -7.16
CA ASN A 202 5.71 -10.80 -5.77
C ASN A 202 5.88 -9.42 -5.09
N SER A 203 5.48 -8.37 -5.81
CA SER A 203 5.49 -6.97 -5.37
C SER A 203 4.09 -6.51 -4.96
N SER A 204 3.99 -5.27 -4.49
CA SER A 204 2.73 -4.70 -3.97
C SER A 204 2.26 -3.52 -4.81
N PHE A 205 0.94 -3.30 -4.83
CA PHE A 205 0.33 -2.12 -5.45
C PHE A 205 0.44 -0.93 -4.48
N LEU A 206 0.96 0.21 -4.94
CA LEU A 206 1.18 1.40 -4.10
C LEU A 206 0.17 2.48 -4.44
N ILE A 207 -0.50 3.01 -3.42
CA ILE A 207 -1.59 3.97 -3.60
C ILE A 207 -1.57 5.06 -2.52
N ASN A 208 -1.63 6.32 -2.95
CA ASN A 208 -1.92 7.46 -2.10
C ASN A 208 -3.44 7.57 -1.95
N LEU A 209 -3.93 7.47 -0.71
CA LEU A 209 -5.35 7.55 -0.35
C LEU A 209 -5.59 8.77 0.52
N TYR A 210 -6.27 9.79 0.01
CA TYR A 210 -6.62 10.98 0.78
C TYR A 210 -8.14 11.10 0.93
N PRO A 211 -8.74 10.60 2.04
CA PRO A 211 -10.16 10.76 2.32
C PRO A 211 -10.65 12.21 2.26
N TYR A 212 -9.81 13.18 2.64
CA TYR A 212 -10.09 14.61 2.49
C TYR A 212 -10.43 15.00 1.04
N ASN A 213 -9.64 14.55 0.06
CA ASN A 213 -9.85 14.87 -1.35
C ASN A 213 -11.16 14.27 -1.85
N VAL A 214 -11.43 13.01 -1.52
CA VAL A 214 -12.66 12.32 -1.91
C VAL A 214 -13.89 12.95 -1.26
N TYR A 215 -13.80 13.31 0.03
CA TYR A 215 -14.85 14.04 0.74
C TYR A 215 -15.19 15.37 0.06
N ARG A 216 -14.17 16.16 -0.30
CA ARG A 216 -14.38 17.46 -0.95
C ARG A 216 -15.04 17.38 -2.32
N LEU A 217 -14.75 16.32 -3.06
CA LEU A 217 -15.33 16.10 -4.38
C LEU A 217 -16.75 15.53 -4.33
N ASN A 218 -17.19 14.98 -3.18
CA ASN A 218 -18.46 14.28 -3.04
C ASN A 218 -19.26 14.79 -1.84
N SER A 219 -20.21 15.70 -2.07
CA SER A 219 -21.04 16.31 -1.03
C SER A 219 -21.93 15.33 -0.25
N GLU A 220 -22.13 14.12 -0.77
CA GLU A 220 -22.88 13.05 -0.10
C GLU A 220 -22.09 12.33 1.00
N ILE A 221 -20.77 12.56 1.07
CA ILE A 221 -19.90 12.00 2.09
C ILE A 221 -19.97 12.91 3.33
N PRO A 222 -20.50 12.45 4.47
CA PRO A 222 -20.52 13.23 5.69
C PRO A 222 -19.09 13.35 6.24
N ILE A 223 -18.71 14.53 6.72
CA ILE A 223 -17.38 14.76 7.30
C ILE A 223 -17.05 13.77 8.44
N GLY A 224 -18.04 13.43 9.28
CA GLY A 224 -17.86 12.45 10.34
C GLY A 224 -17.47 11.06 9.83
N PHE A 225 -17.92 10.66 8.63
CA PHE A 225 -17.53 9.40 7.98
C PHE A 225 -16.07 9.42 7.53
N ALA A 226 -15.60 10.57 7.03
CA ALA A 226 -14.22 10.75 6.60
C ALA A 226 -13.25 10.89 7.79
N LEU A 227 -13.73 11.35 8.96
CA LEU A 227 -12.97 11.57 10.19
C LEU A 227 -13.11 10.42 11.23
N PHE A 228 -13.52 9.21 10.80
CA PHE A 228 -13.67 8.04 11.69
C PHE A 228 -14.61 8.24 12.90
N GLN A 229 -15.54 9.19 12.85
CA GLN A 229 -16.44 9.44 13.98
C GLN A 229 -17.48 8.32 14.12
N GLN A 230 -17.60 7.77 15.32
CA GLN A 230 -18.57 6.71 15.61
C GLN A 230 -19.91 7.32 16.02
N HIS A 231 -20.86 7.40 15.09
CA HIS A 231 -22.24 7.85 15.37
C HIS A 231 -23.25 6.80 14.88
N PRO A 232 -24.42 6.67 15.52
CA PRO A 232 -25.52 5.89 14.96
C PRO A 232 -25.81 6.40 13.54
N PHE A 233 -25.86 5.49 12.56
CA PHE A 233 -26.07 5.78 11.13
C PHE A 233 -24.89 6.38 10.35
N ASN A 234 -23.73 6.58 10.96
CA ASN A 234 -22.52 6.98 10.22
C ASN A 234 -21.84 5.75 9.58
N TYR A 235 -22.51 5.17 8.58
CA TYR A 235 -22.01 4.05 7.81
C TYR A 235 -22.51 4.11 6.36
N ARG A 236 -21.89 3.30 5.50
CA ARG A 236 -22.31 3.04 4.12
C ARG A 236 -22.38 1.53 3.92
N ASP A 237 -23.48 1.06 3.36
CA ASP A 237 -23.66 -0.35 3.05
C ASP A 237 -23.40 -0.56 1.57
N ASP A 238 -22.51 -1.50 1.26
CA ASP A 238 -22.41 -2.09 -0.06
C ASP A 238 -23.44 -3.22 -0.13
N LEU A 239 -24.51 -2.98 -0.89
CA LEU A 239 -25.63 -3.91 -0.98
C LEU A 239 -25.33 -5.16 -1.81
N THR A 240 -24.28 -5.13 -2.63
CA THR A 240 -23.87 -6.28 -3.45
C THR A 240 -23.16 -7.31 -2.58
N THR A 241 -22.23 -6.86 -1.73
CA THR A 241 -21.41 -7.72 -0.87
C THR A 241 -21.99 -7.88 0.53
N GLY A 242 -22.88 -6.98 0.95
CA GLY A 242 -23.40 -6.89 2.31
C GLY A 242 -22.39 -6.29 3.31
N VAL A 243 -21.27 -5.74 2.83
CA VAL A 243 -20.24 -5.11 3.67
C VAL A 243 -20.72 -3.74 4.14
N ARG A 244 -20.52 -3.47 5.44
CA ARG A 244 -20.81 -2.18 6.07
C ARG A 244 -19.52 -1.44 6.38
N TYR A 245 -19.30 -0.33 5.69
CA TYR A 245 -18.18 0.58 5.94
C TYR A 245 -18.57 1.61 6.99
N ARG A 246 -17.68 1.85 7.95
CA ARG A 246 -17.86 2.83 9.03
C ARG A 246 -16.97 4.06 8.90
N ASN A 247 -16.04 4.03 7.94
CA ASN A 247 -15.17 5.13 7.61
C ASN A 247 -14.87 5.12 6.11
N LEU A 248 -14.50 6.29 5.59
CA LEU A 248 -14.17 6.46 4.17
C LEU A 248 -12.86 5.76 3.77
N PHE A 249 -11.91 5.64 4.70
CA PHE A 249 -10.61 5.03 4.43
C PHE A 249 -10.74 3.55 4.02
N ASP A 250 -11.43 2.73 4.82
CA ASP A 250 -11.68 1.32 4.49
C ASP A 250 -12.45 1.18 3.18
N MET A 251 -13.44 2.06 2.97
CA MET A 251 -14.23 2.05 1.75
C MET A 251 -13.34 2.33 0.53
N MET A 252 -12.40 3.28 0.61
CA MET A 252 -11.44 3.56 -0.46
C MET A 252 -10.44 2.43 -0.67
N VAL A 253 -9.91 1.81 0.40
CA VAL A 253 -9.00 0.66 0.28
C VAL A 253 -9.70 -0.50 -0.43
N ASP A 254 -10.93 -0.83 -0.01
CA ASP A 254 -11.67 -1.96 -0.59
C ASP A 254 -12.10 -1.69 -2.04
N SER A 255 -12.31 -0.42 -2.40
CA SER A 255 -12.51 -0.03 -3.81
C SER A 255 -11.29 -0.36 -4.67
N VAL A 256 -10.08 -0.12 -4.16
CA VAL A 256 -8.84 -0.48 -4.89
C VAL A 256 -8.73 -1.99 -5.03
N ILE A 257 -8.96 -2.74 -3.93
CA ILE A 257 -8.92 -4.21 -3.94
C ILE A 257 -9.93 -4.77 -4.94
N SER A 258 -11.17 -4.27 -4.90
CA SER A 258 -12.23 -4.68 -5.82
C SER A 258 -11.88 -4.36 -7.28
N ALA A 259 -11.32 -3.18 -7.56
CA ALA A 259 -10.89 -2.83 -8.92
C ALA A 259 -9.73 -3.72 -9.42
N MET A 260 -8.79 -4.10 -8.55
CA MET A 260 -7.75 -5.07 -8.90
C MET A 260 -8.34 -6.47 -9.16
N ALA A 261 -9.32 -6.90 -8.38
CA ALA A 261 -10.02 -8.17 -8.60
C ALA A 261 -10.76 -8.19 -9.95
N VAL A 262 -11.44 -7.08 -10.31
CA VAL A 262 -12.06 -6.91 -11.64
C VAL A 262 -11.01 -6.95 -12.76
N ALA A 263 -9.80 -6.41 -12.51
CA ALA A 263 -8.67 -6.50 -13.42
C ALA A 263 -8.01 -7.90 -13.47
N GLY A 264 -8.45 -8.86 -12.65
CA GLY A 264 -7.97 -10.23 -12.62
C GLY A 264 -6.83 -10.52 -11.63
N HIS A 265 -6.56 -9.59 -10.69
CA HIS A 265 -5.42 -9.64 -9.78
C HIS A 265 -5.83 -9.45 -8.30
N GLU A 266 -6.49 -10.44 -7.71
CA GLU A 266 -7.02 -10.39 -6.34
C GLU A 266 -5.97 -10.58 -5.23
N SER A 267 -4.80 -11.15 -5.56
CA SER A 267 -3.77 -11.55 -4.57
C SER A 267 -2.68 -10.51 -4.34
N ILE A 268 -2.65 -9.42 -5.11
CA ILE A 268 -1.60 -8.41 -4.99
C ILE A 268 -1.79 -7.62 -3.69
N PRO A 269 -0.80 -7.60 -2.77
CA PRO A 269 -0.89 -6.79 -1.55
C PRO A 269 -0.97 -5.31 -1.88
N VAL A 270 -1.74 -4.55 -1.08
CA VAL A 270 -1.86 -3.09 -1.21
C VAL A 270 -1.03 -2.41 -0.14
N ILE A 271 -0.26 -1.40 -0.53
CA ILE A 271 0.41 -0.48 0.39
C ILE A 271 -0.18 0.91 0.22
N VAL A 272 -0.80 1.44 1.28
CA VAL A 272 -1.27 2.83 1.30
C VAL A 272 -0.08 3.72 1.61
N THR A 273 0.53 4.27 0.57
CA THR A 273 1.82 4.95 0.69
C THR A 273 1.75 6.34 1.27
N GLU A 274 0.58 6.98 1.22
CA GLU A 274 0.29 8.25 1.89
C GLU A 274 -1.19 8.33 2.22
N THR A 275 -1.48 8.90 3.37
CA THR A 275 -2.82 9.30 3.76
C THR A 275 -2.74 10.41 4.80
N GLY A 276 -3.75 11.27 4.87
CA GLY A 276 -3.72 12.42 5.76
C GLY A 276 -4.87 13.37 5.57
N TRP A 277 -4.88 14.40 6.40
CA TRP A 277 -5.84 15.48 6.38
C TRP A 277 -5.12 16.81 6.62
N PRO A 278 -5.32 17.83 5.77
CA PRO A 278 -4.57 19.08 5.86
C PRO A 278 -4.93 19.86 7.13
N SER A 279 -3.92 20.42 7.80
CA SER A 279 -4.08 21.27 8.99
C SER A 279 -4.36 22.74 8.65
N SER A 280 -4.24 23.11 7.39
CA SER A 280 -4.49 24.46 6.88
C SER A 280 -4.80 24.39 5.39
N GLY A 281 -5.62 25.31 4.89
CA GLY A 281 -5.94 25.43 3.47
C GLY A 281 -6.38 26.84 3.11
N ASP A 282 -6.79 27.03 1.87
CA ASP A 282 -7.33 28.29 1.37
C ASP A 282 -8.69 28.63 2.01
N ALA A 283 -9.20 29.85 1.77
CA ALA A 283 -10.48 30.30 2.34
C ALA A 283 -11.69 29.41 1.96
N SER A 284 -11.60 28.65 0.86
CA SER A 284 -12.61 27.68 0.42
C SER A 284 -12.44 26.29 1.05
N GLU A 285 -11.35 26.06 1.77
CA GLU A 285 -10.97 24.78 2.40
C GLU A 285 -11.20 24.84 3.91
N ILE A 286 -12.42 25.18 4.32
CA ILE A 286 -12.79 25.39 5.73
C ILE A 286 -12.54 24.16 6.62
N ASP A 287 -12.57 22.97 6.02
CA ASP A 287 -12.33 21.70 6.71
C ASP A 287 -10.84 21.33 6.74
N ALA A 288 -9.95 22.11 6.13
CA ALA A 288 -8.50 21.99 6.32
C ALA A 288 -8.09 22.76 7.59
N SER A 289 -8.24 22.12 8.75
CA SER A 289 -7.98 22.73 10.05
C SER A 289 -7.14 21.82 10.96
N PRO A 290 -6.40 22.37 11.94
CA PRO A 290 -5.61 21.55 12.85
C PRO A 290 -6.46 20.56 13.65
N ALA A 291 -7.68 20.98 14.02
CA ALA A 291 -8.62 20.13 14.75
C ALA A 291 -9.05 18.90 13.92
N TYR A 292 -9.42 19.08 12.65
CA TYR A 292 -9.81 17.96 11.80
C TYR A 292 -8.63 17.09 11.38
N ALA A 293 -7.45 17.68 11.19
CA ALA A 293 -6.22 16.92 10.98
C ALA A 293 -5.90 16.00 12.16
N GLU A 294 -5.98 16.51 13.39
CA GLU A 294 -5.81 15.73 14.61
C GLU A 294 -6.87 14.62 14.74
N MET A 295 -8.14 14.95 14.48
CA MET A 295 -9.23 13.95 14.51
C MET A 295 -9.01 12.83 13.51
N TYR A 296 -8.58 13.16 12.29
CA TYR A 296 -8.30 12.18 11.25
C TYR A 296 -7.17 11.23 11.66
N ILE A 297 -6.03 11.77 12.09
CA ILE A 297 -4.86 10.97 12.47
C ILE A 297 -5.17 10.10 13.70
N ASN A 298 -5.81 10.65 14.73
CA ASN A 298 -6.22 9.87 15.90
C ASN A 298 -7.22 8.77 15.54
N GLY A 299 -8.18 9.08 14.66
CA GLY A 299 -9.15 8.11 14.15
C GLY A 299 -8.48 6.96 13.39
N LEU A 300 -7.57 7.29 12.47
CA LEU A 300 -6.81 6.32 11.69
C LEU A 300 -5.95 5.42 12.60
N VAL A 301 -5.13 6.00 13.47
CA VAL A 301 -4.25 5.23 14.37
C VAL A 301 -5.06 4.30 15.28
N THR A 302 -6.19 4.79 15.82
CA THR A 302 -7.09 3.97 16.64
C THR A 302 -7.69 2.83 15.83
N HIS A 303 -8.15 3.11 14.61
CA HIS A 303 -8.73 2.13 13.71
C HIS A 303 -7.73 1.01 13.36
N LEU A 304 -6.51 1.37 12.93
CA LEU A 304 -5.46 0.41 12.57
C LEU A 304 -5.01 -0.43 13.77
N SER A 305 -4.87 0.20 14.95
CA SER A 305 -4.48 -0.49 16.18
C SER A 305 -5.54 -1.47 16.70
N SER A 306 -6.81 -1.27 16.34
CA SER A 306 -7.91 -2.14 16.75
C SER A 306 -8.00 -3.45 15.96
N GLY A 307 -7.32 -3.53 14.81
CA GLY A 307 -7.46 -4.66 13.88
C GLY A 307 -8.81 -4.74 13.16
N SER A 308 -9.70 -3.74 13.33
CA SER A 308 -11.06 -3.76 12.79
C SER A 308 -11.11 -3.76 11.25
N TRP A 309 -10.06 -3.26 10.58
CA TRP A 309 -9.92 -3.33 9.11
C TRP A 309 -9.97 -4.78 8.58
N TYR A 310 -9.45 -5.73 9.37
CA TYR A 310 -9.40 -7.15 9.01
C TYR A 310 -10.80 -7.77 8.84
N THR A 311 -11.78 -7.26 9.60
CA THR A 311 -13.17 -7.77 9.54
C THR A 311 -13.93 -7.36 8.28
N ALA A 312 -13.50 -6.30 7.60
CA ALA A 312 -14.01 -5.91 6.29
C ALA A 312 -13.29 -6.67 5.16
N ALA A 313 -11.95 -6.74 5.21
CA ALA A 313 -11.11 -7.36 4.17
C ALA A 313 -11.23 -8.89 4.06
N GLU A 314 -11.38 -9.63 5.18
CA GLU A 314 -11.58 -11.10 5.12
C GLU A 314 -12.86 -11.54 4.39
N ARG A 315 -13.82 -10.63 4.20
CA ARG A 315 -15.07 -10.92 3.48
C ARG A 315 -14.96 -10.67 1.97
N GLY A 316 -13.89 -10.01 1.50
CA GLY A 316 -13.70 -9.58 0.11
C GLY A 316 -12.60 -10.30 -0.69
N GLY A 317 -11.70 -11.04 -0.04
CA GLY A 317 -10.57 -11.72 -0.70
C GLY A 317 -9.24 -11.23 -0.14
N GLY A 318 -8.46 -12.15 0.42
CA GLY A 318 -7.33 -11.86 1.30
C GLY A 318 -6.09 -11.29 0.61
N GLY A 319 -5.98 -9.96 0.57
CA GLY A 319 -4.72 -9.24 0.40
C GLY A 319 -4.20 -8.71 1.74
N ASP A 320 -2.89 -8.82 1.99
CA ASP A 320 -2.24 -8.18 3.13
C ASP A 320 -2.18 -6.65 2.90
N LEU A 321 -2.58 -5.86 3.91
CA LEU A 321 -2.56 -4.39 3.87
C LEU A 321 -1.39 -3.85 4.69
N HIS A 322 -0.59 -2.98 4.07
CA HIS A 322 0.42 -2.18 4.76
C HIS A 322 0.11 -0.68 4.57
N ILE A 323 0.38 0.14 5.59
CA ILE A 323 0.09 1.59 5.57
C ILE A 323 1.37 2.33 5.93
#